data_AF-A0A366CW51-F1
#
_entry.id   AF-A0A366CW51-F1
#
_cell.length_a   1.000
_cell.length_b   1.000
_cell.length_c   1.000
_cell.angle_alpha   90.00
_cell.angle_beta   90.00
_cell.angle_gamma   90.00
#
_symmetry.space_group_name_H-M   'P 1'
#
loop_
_entity.id
_entity.type
_entity.pdbx_description
1 polymer ?
#
loop_
_entity_poly.entity_id
_entity_poly.type
_entity_poly.pdbx_seq_one_letter_code
_entity_poly.pdbx_strand_id
1 'polypeptide(L)'
;MGTRDALGLICLDLTTDLEADRHLVRRLADDHKLDLVDVMTYRILERPWWCWRLLETVHTLGVHAVAVPGLKHIQESGRSIGGVADLITPSGRAPYSGYGAGHTRPSRVQR
;
A
#
# COMPACT_ATOMS: atom_id res chain seq x y z
N MET A 1 20.01 2.23 -10.60
CA MET A 1 18.55 2.24 -10.82
C MET A 1 17.94 1.96 -9.47
N GLY A 2 17.37 2.96 -8.78
CA GLY A 2 16.91 2.79 -7.40
C GLY A 2 15.80 1.74 -7.35
N THR A 3 15.96 0.74 -6.49
CA THR A 3 14.92 -0.21 -6.16
C THR A 3 13.68 0.53 -5.67
N ARG A 4 12.51 0.10 -6.15
CA ARG A 4 11.24 0.75 -5.84
C ARG A 4 10.57 -0.09 -4.78
N ASP A 5 10.55 0.43 -3.57
CA ASP A 5 10.00 -0.28 -2.42
C ASP A 5 8.48 -0.32 -2.43
N ALA A 6 7.91 -1.38 -1.89
CA ALA A 6 6.48 -1.58 -1.69
C ALA A 6 6.17 -1.93 -0.25
N LEU A 7 5.01 -1.47 0.22
CA LEU A 7 4.43 -1.85 1.51
C LEU A 7 3.24 -2.79 1.29
N GLY A 8 3.21 -3.92 1.98
CA GLY A 8 2.03 -4.78 2.02
C GLY A 8 1.01 -4.22 3.02
N LEU A 9 -0.28 -4.30 2.70
CA LEU A 9 -1.35 -3.93 3.62
C LEU A 9 -2.41 -5.04 3.67
N ILE A 10 -2.67 -5.56 4.87
CA ILE A 10 -3.62 -6.67 5.08
C ILE A 10 -4.63 -6.28 6.18
N CYS A 11 -5.92 -6.41 5.84
CA CYS A 11 -7.02 -6.22 6.78
C CYS A 11 -7.36 -7.54 7.49
N LEU A 12 -7.08 -7.62 8.79
CA LEU A 12 -7.29 -8.80 9.62
C LEU A 12 -8.78 -9.14 9.86
N ASP A 13 -9.68 -8.19 9.63
CA ASP A 13 -11.13 -8.44 9.75
C ASP A 13 -11.72 -9.10 8.50
N LEU A 14 -10.97 -9.14 7.39
CA LEU A 14 -11.41 -9.71 6.11
C LEU A 14 -10.54 -10.88 5.65
N THR A 15 -9.41 -11.12 6.31
CA THR A 15 -8.55 -12.26 6.01
C THR A 15 -9.13 -13.53 6.62
N THR A 16 -9.10 -14.62 5.86
CA THR A 16 -9.38 -15.97 6.37
C THR A 16 -8.10 -16.77 6.59
N ASP A 17 -6.99 -16.33 5.98
CA ASP A 17 -5.67 -16.95 6.05
C ASP A 17 -4.59 -15.85 5.86
N LEU A 18 -3.97 -15.46 6.97
CA LEU A 18 -2.97 -14.40 6.98
C LEU A 18 -1.70 -14.78 6.20
N GLU A 19 -1.31 -16.05 6.21
CA GLU A 19 -0.10 -16.48 5.49
C GLU A 19 -0.34 -16.49 3.99
N ALA A 20 -1.52 -16.93 3.55
CA ALA A 20 -1.92 -16.81 2.14
C ALA A 20 -1.91 -15.35 1.67
N ASP A 21 -2.45 -14.42 2.46
CA ASP A 21 -2.44 -12.99 2.13
C ASP A 21 -1.01 -12.41 2.14
N ARG A 22 -0.15 -12.82 3.07
CA ARG A 22 1.29 -12.44 3.07
C ARG A 22 2.01 -12.92 1.82
N HIS A 23 1.75 -14.15 1.39
CA HIS A 23 2.30 -14.69 0.15
C HIS A 23 1.75 -13.94 -1.07
N LEU A 24 0.47 -13.57 -1.06
CA LEU A 24 -0.15 -12.82 -2.15
C LEU A 24 0.45 -11.42 -2.29
N VAL A 25 0.55 -10.63 -1.22
CA VAL A 25 1.14 -9.29 -1.30
C VAL A 25 2.61 -9.32 -1.73
N ARG A 26 3.35 -10.37 -1.37
CA ARG A 26 4.73 -10.59 -1.84
C ARG A 26 4.77 -10.87 -3.33
N ARG A 27 3.94 -11.80 -3.81
CA ARG A 27 3.81 -12.09 -5.24
C ARG A 27 3.42 -10.84 -6.03
N LEU A 28 2.49 -10.03 -5.52
CA LEU A 28 2.11 -8.77 -6.15
C LEU A 28 3.28 -7.78 -6.25
N ALA A 29 4.13 -7.68 -5.22
CA ALA A 29 5.33 -6.86 -5.29
C ALA A 29 6.33 -7.40 -6.34
N ASP A 30 6.58 -8.71 -6.32
CA ASP A 30 7.50 -9.40 -7.23
C ASP A 30 7.08 -9.26 -8.71
N ASP A 31 5.79 -9.48 -9.01
CA ASP A 31 5.21 -9.36 -10.35
C ASP A 31 5.38 -7.93 -10.92
N HIS A 32 5.45 -6.94 -10.03
CA HIS A 32 5.66 -5.53 -10.36
C HIS A 32 7.13 -5.07 -10.23
N LYS A 33 8.07 -5.99 -9.95
CA LYS A 33 9.50 -5.72 -9.75
C LYS A 33 9.75 -4.69 -8.65
N LEU A 34 9.06 -4.85 -7.53
CA LEU A 34 9.16 -4.02 -6.34
C LEU A 34 9.68 -4.84 -5.17
N ASP A 35 10.48 -4.23 -4.31
CA ASP A 35 10.96 -4.88 -3.09
C ASP A 35 9.91 -4.67 -1.99
N LEU A 36 9.31 -5.76 -1.49
CA LEU A 36 8.38 -5.68 -0.37
C LEU A 36 9.16 -5.46 0.94
N VAL A 37 9.17 -4.22 1.44
CA VAL A 37 10.00 -3.84 2.60
C VAL A 37 9.33 -4.12 3.94
N ASP A 38 8.00 -4.11 3.99
CA ASP A 38 7.23 -4.42 5.20
C ASP A 38 5.79 -4.85 4.84
N VAL A 39 5.08 -5.45 5.80
CA VAL A 39 3.66 -5.80 5.70
C VAL A 39 2.92 -5.27 6.92
N MET A 40 2.13 -4.22 6.73
CA MET A 40 1.26 -3.66 7.74
C MET A 40 -0.05 -4.45 7.84
N THR A 41 -0.40 -4.88 9.04
CA THR A 41 -1.69 -5.50 9.34
C THR A 41 -2.56 -4.58 10.19
N TYR A 42 -3.87 -4.58 9.99
CA TYR A 42 -4.79 -3.78 10.80
C TYR A 42 -6.17 -4.42 10.96
N ARG A 43 -6.94 -3.96 11.95
CA ARG A 43 -8.36 -4.29 12.15
C ARG A 43 -9.17 -3.00 12.03
N ILE A 44 -10.19 -2.99 11.16
CA ILE A 44 -11.10 -1.86 10.89
C ILE A 44 -11.79 -1.43 12.18
N LEU A 45 -12.34 -2.39 12.93
CA LEU A 45 -13.16 -2.08 14.11
C LEU A 45 -12.33 -1.64 15.33
N GLU A 46 -11.12 -2.17 15.48
CA GLU A 46 -10.25 -1.85 16.63
C GLU A 46 -9.39 -0.60 16.39
N ARG A 47 -9.08 -0.27 15.13
CA ARG A 47 -8.16 0.82 14.79
C ARG A 47 -8.71 1.68 13.66
N PRO A 48 -9.68 2.58 13.93
CA PRO A 48 -10.23 3.48 12.91
C PRO A 48 -9.15 4.37 12.26
N TRP A 49 -8.03 4.62 12.95
CA TRP A 49 -6.89 5.41 12.49
C TRP A 49 -5.89 4.66 11.60
N TRP A 50 -6.20 3.44 11.15
CA TRP A 50 -5.30 2.63 10.34
C TRP A 50 -4.82 3.33 9.07
N CYS A 51 -5.69 4.14 8.44
CA CYS A 51 -5.37 4.85 7.21
C CYS A 51 -4.30 5.93 7.47
N TRP A 52 -4.37 6.65 8.59
CA TRP A 52 -3.31 7.61 8.98
C TRP A 52 -1.97 6.92 9.22
N ARG A 53 -1.97 5.81 9.94
CA ARG A 53 -0.77 4.99 10.17
C ARG A 53 -0.16 4.53 8.85
N LEU A 54 -0.99 4.09 7.90
CA LEU A 54 -0.54 3.69 6.57
C LEU A 54 0.14 4.85 5.83
N LEU A 55 -0.49 6.04 5.81
CA LEU A 55 0.09 7.22 5.18
C LEU A 55 1.43 7.58 5.83
N GLU A 56 1.50 7.60 7.16
CA GLU A 56 2.74 7.86 7.91
C GLU A 56 3.84 6.84 7.56
N THR A 57 3.52 5.55 7.52
CA THR A 57 4.48 4.50 7.13
C THR A 57 4.96 4.68 5.69
N VAL A 58 4.06 5.00 4.76
CA VAL A 58 4.42 5.26 3.36
C VAL A 58 5.39 6.44 3.24
N HIS A 59 5.14 7.51 3.99
CA HIS A 59 6.01 8.68 4.03
C HIS A 59 7.37 8.39 4.68
N THR A 60 7.36 7.68 5.81
CA THR A 60 8.56 7.35 6.58
C THR A 60 9.48 6.44 5.78
N LEU A 61 8.94 5.36 5.22
CA LEU A 61 9.68 4.39 4.44
C LEU A 61 9.96 4.86 3.00
N GLY A 62 9.28 5.92 2.53
CA GLY A 62 9.44 6.39 1.16
C GLY A 62 9.01 5.36 0.11
N VAL A 63 8.05 4.48 0.42
CA VAL A 63 7.65 3.42 -0.52
C VAL A 63 6.97 3.99 -1.77
N HIS A 64 7.18 3.31 -2.89
CA HIS A 64 6.59 3.68 -4.17
C HIS A 64 5.17 3.15 -4.34
N ALA A 65 4.88 1.99 -3.76
CA ALA A 65 3.61 1.31 -3.93
C ALA A 65 3.09 0.70 -2.63
N VAL A 66 1.79 0.48 -2.59
CA VAL A 66 1.10 -0.30 -1.56
C VAL A 66 0.43 -1.49 -2.24
N ALA A 67 0.79 -2.71 -1.83
CA ALA A 67 0.19 -3.95 -2.30
C ALA A 67 -0.89 -4.43 -1.33
N VAL A 68 -2.08 -4.71 -1.85
CA VAL A 68 -3.23 -5.18 -1.07
C VAL A 68 -3.82 -6.46 -1.67
N PRO A 69 -4.27 -7.42 -0.84
CA PRO A 69 -4.88 -8.66 -1.34
C PRO A 69 -6.29 -8.43 -1.91
N GLY A 70 -6.96 -7.32 -1.57
CA GLY A 70 -8.28 -7.00 -2.10
C GLY A 70 -8.72 -5.56 -1.80
N LEU A 71 -9.74 -5.09 -2.53
CA LEU A 71 -10.21 -3.69 -2.46
C LEU A 71 -11.32 -3.45 -1.44
N LYS A 72 -12.01 -4.49 -0.95
CA LYS A 72 -13.23 -4.37 -0.13
C LYS A 72 -13.09 -3.43 1.07
N HIS A 73 -11.92 -3.39 1.71
CA HIS A 73 -11.65 -2.56 2.89
C HIS A 73 -11.06 -1.18 2.57
N ILE A 74 -10.62 -0.95 1.33
CA ILE A 74 -10.01 0.33 0.91
C ILE A 74 -10.84 1.09 -0.11
N GLN A 75 -12.03 0.63 -0.52
CA GLN A 75 -12.82 1.33 -1.53
C GLN A 75 -13.08 2.80 -1.18
N GLU A 76 -13.38 3.11 0.08
CA GLU A 76 -13.58 4.49 0.54
C GLU A 76 -12.26 5.26 0.75
N SER A 77 -11.16 4.53 1.03
CA SER A 77 -9.84 5.11 1.32
C SER A 77 -8.87 5.08 0.12
N GLY A 78 -9.28 4.52 -1.01
CA GLY A 78 -8.41 4.26 -2.16
C GLY A 78 -7.85 5.55 -2.76
N ARG A 79 -8.63 6.63 -2.70
CA ARG A 79 -8.18 7.98 -3.10
C ARG A 79 -7.09 8.51 -2.17
N SER A 80 -7.18 8.23 -0.88
CA SER A 80 -6.16 8.62 0.11
C SER A 80 -4.85 7.87 -0.13
N ILE A 81 -4.92 6.57 -0.40
CA ILE A 81 -3.74 5.73 -0.66
C ILE A 81 -3.11 6.08 -2.02
N GLY A 82 -3.92 6.21 -3.08
CA GLY A 82 -3.48 6.65 -4.40
C GLY A 82 -2.88 8.07 -4.41
N GLY A 83 -3.18 8.87 -3.38
CA GLY A 83 -2.59 10.19 -3.16
C GLY A 83 -1.14 10.16 -2.69
N VAL A 84 -0.63 9.02 -2.20
CA VAL A 84 0.75 8.89 -1.68
C VAL A 84 1.58 7.79 -2.35
N ALA A 85 0.95 6.75 -2.90
CA ALA A 85 1.64 5.62 -3.52
C ALA A 85 0.86 5.06 -4.71
N ASP A 86 1.50 4.25 -5.54
CA ASP A 86 0.75 3.38 -6.46
C ASP A 86 0.00 2.32 -5.65
N LEU A 87 -1.21 1.95 -6.08
CA LEU A 87 -1.98 0.88 -5.46
C LEU A 87 -1.92 -0.37 -6.34
N ILE A 88 -1.53 -1.50 -5.76
CA ILE A 88 -1.39 -2.79 -6.45
C ILE A 88 -2.36 -3.78 -5.84
N THR A 89 -3.18 -4.40 -6.68
CA THR A 89 -4.18 -5.40 -6.31
C THR A 89 -4.08 -6.60 -7.25
N PRO A 90 -4.73 -7.74 -6.94
CA PRO A 90 -4.84 -8.85 -7.89
C PRO A 90 -5.53 -8.47 -9.21
N SER A 91 -6.35 -7.42 -9.21
CA SER A 91 -7.03 -6.91 -10.40
C SER A 91 -6.20 -5.92 -11.22
N GLY A 92 -5.02 -5.52 -10.74
CA GLY A 92 -4.09 -4.67 -11.48
C GLY A 92 -3.49 -3.55 -10.63
N ARG A 93 -2.94 -2.54 -11.32
CA ARG A 93 -2.25 -1.40 -10.70
C ARG A 93 -3.00 -0.10 -10.98
N ALA A 94 -3.38 0.60 -9.93
CA ALA A 94 -3.82 1.99 -10.02
C ALA A 94 -2.62 2.92 -9.74
N PRO A 95 -2.24 3.80 -10.68
CA PRO A 95 -1.10 4.68 -10.49
C PRO A 95 -1.39 5.76 -9.45
N TYR A 96 -0.33 6.23 -8.81
CA TYR A 96 -0.30 7.44 -8.00
C TYR A 96 -0.97 8.58 -8.75
N SER A 97 -2.00 9.15 -8.15
CA SER A 97 -2.73 10.30 -8.66
C SER A 97 -2.38 11.60 -7.92
N GLY A 98 -1.76 11.50 -6.75
CA GLY A 98 -1.51 12.64 -5.87
C GLY A 98 -2.81 13.26 -5.34
N TYR A 99 -2.67 14.28 -4.49
CA TYR A 99 -3.81 15.06 -3.99
C TYR A 99 -4.20 16.25 -4.90
N GLY A 100 -3.59 16.37 -6.09
CA GLY A 100 -3.74 17.51 -7.00
C GLY A 100 -2.43 17.82 -7.76
N ALA A 101 -2.47 18.78 -8.69
CA ALA A 101 -1.31 19.19 -9.47
C ALA A 101 -0.24 19.85 -8.58
N GLY A 102 0.98 19.31 -8.59
CA GLY A 102 2.15 19.90 -7.90
C GLY A 102 2.67 19.11 -6.69
N HIS A 103 2.03 18.02 -6.28
CA HIS A 103 2.55 17.20 -5.17
C HIS A 103 3.66 16.26 -5.65
N THR A 104 4.79 16.26 -4.93
CA THR A 104 5.88 15.31 -5.14
C THR A 104 5.56 14.03 -4.38
N ARG A 105 5.62 12.89 -5.08
CA ARG A 105 5.47 11.56 -4.46
C ARG A 105 6.46 11.43 -3.28
N PRO A 106 6.04 10.91 -2.10
CA PRO A 106 6.92 10.75 -0.94
C PRO A 106 8.24 10.06 -1.27
N SER A 107 8.19 9.00 -2.07
CA SER A 107 9.36 8.24 -2.53
C SER A 107 10.37 9.03 -3.39
N ARG A 108 9.99 10.24 -3.85
CA ARG A 108 10.86 11.13 -4.64
C ARG A 108 11.42 12.30 -3.81
N VAL A 109 10.91 12.54 -2.61
CA VAL A 109 11.36 13.64 -1.73
C VAL A 109 12.64 13.26 -0.99
N GLN A 110 12.85 11.97 -0.72
CA GLN A 110 14.08 11.48 -0.10
C GLN A 110 15.19 11.35 -1.16
N ARG A 111 15.89 12.46 -1.44
CA ARG A 111 17.16 12.49 -2.18
C ARG A 111 18.16 13.37 -1.45
#